data_AF-A0A8T5QYM0-F1
#
_entry.id   AF-A0A8T5QYM0-F1
#
_cell.length_a   1.000
_cell.length_b   1.000
_cell.length_c   1.000
_cell.angle_alpha   90.00
_cell.angle_beta   90.00
_cell.angle_gamma   90.00
#
_symmetry.space_group_name_H-M   'P 1'
#
loop_
_entity.id
_entity.type
_entity.pdbx_description
1 polymer ?
#
loop_
_entity_poly.entity_id
_entity_poly.type
_entity_poly.pdbx_seq_one_letter_code
_entity_poly.pdbx_strand_id
1 'polypeptide(L)'
;MANKDIIKEEVIVPDTSVIIEGFLSRKLENNELEVDKVIIHEAVLSELEHQSNQNRAKGFLGLDEIETLKKRLQDNLVFMGLKPN
;
A
#
# COMPACT_ATOMS: atom_id res chain seq x y z
N MET A 1 8.89 11.35 37.24
CA MET A 1 7.75 11.12 36.32
C MET A 1 8.32 11.16 34.92
N ALA A 2 8.45 10.00 34.26
CA ALA A 2 8.94 9.95 32.88
C ALA A 2 7.78 10.34 31.97
N ASN A 3 7.93 11.47 31.26
CA ASN A 3 7.06 11.77 30.12
C ASN A 3 7.29 10.66 29.10
N LYS A 4 6.26 9.86 28.87
CA LYS A 4 6.22 8.93 27.75
C LYS A 4 5.88 9.79 26.54
N ASP A 5 6.89 10.25 25.83
CA ASP A 5 6.71 10.93 24.55
C ASP A 5 5.86 10.02 23.66
N ILE A 6 4.63 10.45 23.35
CA ILE A 6 3.74 9.70 22.47
C ILE A 6 4.27 9.93 21.06
N ILE A 7 5.01 8.96 20.54
CA ILE A 7 5.43 8.96 19.14
C ILE A 7 4.16 8.74 18.31
N LYS A 8 3.79 9.75 17.51
CA LYS A 8 2.65 9.66 16.60
C LYS A 8 3.14 9.04 15.29
N GLU A 9 2.78 7.79 15.06
CA GLU A 9 3.07 7.07 13.81
C GLU A 9 1.97 7.40 12.79
N GLU A 10 2.35 7.86 11.60
CA GLU A 10 1.43 8.12 10.49
C GLU A 10 1.28 6.85 9.63
N VAL A 11 0.14 6.18 9.83
CA VAL A 11 -0.20 4.92 9.16
C VAL A 11 -1.31 5.16 8.16
N ILE A 12 -1.13 4.71 6.92
CA ILE A 12 -2.16 4.80 5.87
C ILE A 12 -2.59 3.41 5.39
N VAL A 13 -3.86 3.32 5.02
CA VAL A 13 -4.47 2.13 4.39
C VAL A 13 -5.03 2.60 3.05
N PRO A 14 -4.31 2.42 1.94
CA PRO A 14 -4.79 2.87 0.64
C PRO A 14 -5.98 2.03 0.16
N ASP A 15 -6.94 2.69 -0.49
CA ASP A 15 -8.01 2.02 -1.23
C ASP A 15 -7.47 1.46 -2.56
N THR A 16 -8.25 0.56 -3.17
CA THR A 16 -7.91 -0.14 -4.42
C THR A 16 -7.69 0.83 -5.58
N SER A 17 -8.47 1.91 -5.67
CA SER A 17 -8.31 2.94 -6.71
C SER A 17 -6.97 3.67 -6.59
N VAL A 18 -6.57 4.03 -5.36
CA VAL A 18 -5.30 4.71 -5.07
C VAL A 18 -4.11 3.86 -5.52
N ILE A 19 -4.21 2.54 -5.33
CA ILE A 19 -3.21 1.57 -5.78
C ILE A 19 -3.20 1.47 -7.31
N ILE A 20 -4.37 1.23 -7.94
CA ILE A 20 -4.46 1.07 -9.40
C ILE A 20 -3.99 2.31 -10.15
N GLU A 21 -4.27 3.50 -9.62
CA GLU A 21 -3.89 4.76 -10.26
C GLU A 21 -2.42 5.12 -10.03
N GLY A 22 -1.71 4.44 -9.13
CA GLY A 22 -0.33 4.75 -8.77
C GLY A 22 -0.18 6.07 -8.02
N PHE A 23 -1.23 6.50 -7.30
CA PHE A 23 -1.25 7.82 -6.67
C PHE A 23 -0.33 7.89 -5.46
N LEU A 24 -0.18 6.78 -4.74
CA LEU A 24 0.59 6.75 -3.51
C LEU A 24 2.09 6.86 -3.77
N SER A 25 2.64 6.07 -4.69
CA SER A 25 4.05 6.14 -5.08
C SER A 25 4.42 7.55 -5.56
N ARG A 26 3.61 8.16 -6.43
CA ARG A 26 3.83 9.53 -6.92
C ARG A 26 3.92 10.56 -5.79
N LYS A 27 3.01 10.50 -4.82
CA LYS A 27 3.03 11.42 -3.69
C LYS A 27 4.26 11.24 -2.79
N LEU A 28 4.63 9.99 -2.54
CA LEU A 28 5.83 9.67 -1.77
C LEU A 28 7.09 10.15 -2.51
N GLU A 29 7.17 9.94 -3.83
CA GLU A 29 8.29 10.38 -4.68
C GLU A 29 8.45 11.90 -4.75
N ASN A 30 7.35 12.63 -4.82
CA ASN A 30 7.34 14.10 -4.86
C ASN A 30 7.57 14.76 -3.48
N ASN A 31 7.73 13.96 -2.41
CA ASN A 31 7.76 14.44 -1.02
C ASN A 31 6.50 15.26 -0.64
N GLU A 32 5.35 14.94 -1.24
CA GLU A 32 4.05 15.54 -0.90
C GLU A 32 3.35 14.81 0.25
N LEU A 33 3.88 13.65 0.61
CA LEU A 33 3.35 12.77 1.64
C LEU A 33 4.52 12.08 2.35
N GLU A 34 4.53 12.14 3.68
CA GLU A 34 5.43 11.36 4.53
C GLU A 34 4.57 10.40 5.35
N VAL A 35 4.94 9.13 5.38
CA VAL A 35 4.23 8.08 6.15
C VAL A 35 5.24 7.15 6.76
N ASP A 36 4.97 6.72 7.99
CA ASP A 36 5.80 5.74 8.68
C ASP A 36 5.47 4.33 8.22
N LYS A 37 4.21 4.06 7.87
CA LYS A 37 3.74 2.72 7.50
C LYS A 37 2.58 2.76 6.52
N VAL A 38 2.62 1.83 5.56
CA VAL A 38 1.53 1.59 4.60
C VAL A 38 1.02 0.18 4.80
N ILE A 39 -0.30 0.05 5.03
CA ILE A 39 -0.95 -1.24 5.21
C ILE A 39 -1.83 -1.53 4.01
N ILE A 40 -1.49 -2.57 3.24
CA ILE A 40 -2.31 -3.03 2.11
C ILE A 40 -3.18 -4.19 2.58
N HIS A 41 -4.48 -4.12 2.29
CA HIS A 41 -5.38 -5.20 2.64
C HIS A 41 -5.09 -6.44 1.77
N GLU A 42 -4.95 -7.65 2.35
CA GLU A 42 -4.64 -8.86 1.58
C GLU A 42 -5.68 -9.21 0.51
N ALA A 43 -6.95 -8.86 0.77
CA ALA A 43 -8.03 -9.02 -0.20
C ALA A 43 -7.78 -8.21 -1.48
N VAL A 44 -7.18 -7.02 -1.37
CA VAL A 44 -6.85 -6.16 -2.52
C VAL A 44 -5.73 -6.81 -3.35
N LEU A 45 -4.71 -7.36 -2.71
CA LEU A 45 -3.65 -8.09 -3.40
C LEU A 45 -4.23 -9.28 -4.19
N SER A 46 -5.05 -10.10 -3.52
CA SER A 46 -5.71 -11.26 -4.15
C SER A 46 -6.59 -10.86 -5.34
N GLU A 47 -7.32 -9.74 -5.23
CA GLU A 47 -8.14 -9.22 -6.32
C GLU A 47 -7.27 -8.80 -7.51
N LEU A 48 -6.20 -8.04 -7.28
CA LEU A 48 -5.28 -7.59 -8.33
C LEU A 48 -4.61 -8.77 -9.06
N GLU A 49 -4.16 -9.78 -8.31
CA GLU A 49 -3.63 -11.03 -8.88
C GLU A 49 -4.68 -11.74 -9.75
N HIS A 50 -5.92 -11.84 -9.26
CA HIS A 50 -7.01 -12.41 -10.04
C HIS A 50 -7.29 -11.63 -11.33
N GLN A 51 -7.36 -10.29 -11.27
CA GLN A 51 -7.55 -9.44 -12.45
C GLN A 51 -6.39 -9.59 -13.45
N SER A 52 -5.15 -9.67 -12.96
CA SER A 52 -3.94 -9.86 -13.77
C SER A 52 -3.95 -11.20 -14.50
N ASN A 53 -4.32 -12.28 -13.81
CA ASN A 53 -4.50 -13.61 -14.40
C ASN A 53 -5.59 -13.65 -15.48
N GLN A 54 -6.57 -12.74 -15.40
CA GLN A 54 -7.60 -12.54 -16.43
C GLN A 54 -7.18 -11.55 -17.54
N ASN A 55 -5.89 -11.19 -17.61
CA ASN A 55 -5.31 -10.23 -18.55
C ASN A 55 -5.95 -8.83 -18.49
N ARG A 56 -6.48 -8.42 -17.33
CA ARG A 56 -7.09 -7.10 -17.16
C ARG A 56 -6.05 -6.08 -16.73
N ALA A 57 -5.98 -4.96 -17.44
CA ALA A 57 -5.00 -3.88 -17.22
C ALA A 57 -4.93 -3.42 -15.75
N LYS A 58 -6.07 -3.33 -15.06
CA LYS A 58 -6.14 -2.93 -13.64
C LYS A 58 -5.29 -3.83 -12.73
N GLY A 59 -5.27 -5.13 -12.99
CA GLY A 59 -4.48 -6.08 -12.20
C GLY A 59 -2.98 -5.83 -12.36
N PHE A 60 -2.51 -5.66 -13.59
CA PHE A 60 -1.11 -5.35 -13.86
C PHE A 60 -0.69 -4.00 -13.26
N LEU A 61 -1.50 -2.95 -13.44
CA LEU A 61 -1.21 -1.61 -12.90
C LEU A 61 -1.11 -1.63 -11.37
N GLY A 62 -2.06 -2.29 -10.70
CA GLY A 62 -2.04 -2.36 -9.25
C GLY A 62 -0.86 -3.17 -8.71
N LEU A 63 -0.49 -4.28 -9.36
CA LEU A 63 0.67 -5.07 -8.95
C LEU A 63 1.99 -4.31 -9.14
N ASP A 64 2.13 -3.55 -10.22
CA ASP A 64 3.30 -2.69 -10.49
C ASP A 64 3.45 -1.58 -9.45
N GLU A 65 2.34 -0.96 -9.04
CA GLU A 65 2.33 0.01 -7.94
C GLU A 65 2.78 -0.64 -6.63
N ILE A 66 2.26 -1.83 -6.29
CA ILE A 66 2.65 -2.53 -5.07
C ILE A 66 4.15 -2.85 -5.08
N GLU A 67 4.69 -3.28 -6.22
CA GLU A 67 6.13 -3.53 -6.35
C GLU A 67 6.95 -2.25 -6.13
N THR A 68 6.49 -1.13 -6.69
CA THR A 68 7.11 0.19 -6.53
C THR A 68 7.10 0.65 -5.07
N LEU A 69 5.95 0.57 -4.41
CA LEU A 69 5.80 0.89 -2.99
C LEU A 69 6.66 -0.01 -2.10
N LYS A 70 6.76 -1.31 -2.42
CA LYS A 70 7.59 -2.27 -1.67
C LYS A 70 9.06 -1.92 -1.76
N LYS A 71 9.56 -1.52 -2.94
CA LYS A 71 10.96 -1.06 -3.12
C LYS A 71 11.25 0.19 -2.30
N ARG A 72 10.28 1.11 -2.21
CA ARG A 72 10.44 2.39 -1.51
C ARG A 72 10.34 2.27 0.01
N LEU A 73 9.35 1.53 0.50
CA LEU A 73 8.99 1.45 1.93
C LEU A 73 9.62 0.26 2.65
N GLN A 74 10.05 -0.77 1.91
CA GLN A 74 10.69 -1.97 2.48
C GLN A 74 9.82 -2.58 3.60
N ASP A 75 10.33 -2.64 4.82
CA ASP A 75 9.65 -3.22 6.00
C ASP A 75 8.45 -2.40 6.48
N ASN A 76 8.31 -1.15 6.00
CA ASN A 76 7.19 -0.27 6.35
C ASN A 76 5.94 -0.49 5.49
N LEU A 77 6.01 -1.36 4.46
CA LEU A 77 4.83 -1.84 3.74
C LEU A 77 4.43 -3.20 4.29
N VAL A 78 3.22 -3.29 4.84
CA VAL A 78 2.72 -4.50 5.49
C VAL A 78 1.40 -4.92 4.85
N PHE A 79 1.22 -6.22 4.64
CA PHE A 79 -0.06 -6.78 4.23
C PHE A 79 -0.83 -7.22 5.47
N MET A 80 -2.08 -6.76 5.62
CA MET A 80 -2.95 -7.11 6.75
C MET A 80 -4.39 -7.29 6.29
N GLY A 81 -5.28 -7.73 7.20
CA GLY A 81 -6.67 -7.96 6.87
C GLY A 81 -6.82 -9.23 6.04
N LEU A 82 -6.91 -10.36 6.73
CA LEU A 82 -7.06 -11.67 6.10
C LEU A 82 -8.30 -11.69 5.22
N LYS A 83 -8.19 -12.33 4.06
CA LYS A 83 -9.36 -12.67 3.26
C LYS A 83 -10.27 -13.62 4.07
N PRO A 84 -11.58 -13.33 4.23
CA PRO A 84 -12.49 -14.29 4.84
C PRO A 84 -12.53 -15.58 4.01
N ASN A 85 -12.43 -16.72 4.71
CA ASN A 85 -12.45 -18.07 4.14
C ASN A 85 -13.72 -18.34 3.32
#